data_AF-A0AB35IJU4-F1
#
_entry.id   AF-A0AB35IJU4-F1
#
_cell.length_a   1.000
_cell.length_b   1.000
_cell.length_c   1.000
_cell.angle_alpha   90.00
_cell.angle_beta   90.00
_cell.angle_gamma   90.00
#
_symmetry.space_group_name_H-M   'P 1'
#
loop_
_entity.id
_entity.type
_entity.pdbx_description
1 polymer ?
#
loop_
_entity_poly.entity_id
_entity_poly.type
_entity_poly.pdbx_seq_one_letter_code
_entity_poly.pdbx_strand_id
1 'polypeptide(L)'
;MNQEMINAFQEQRHFEKLMQPYRAAIMIVKTKLEIIDQELKFKCEHSPIHNIQSRIKSPQSILDKLERKGISKNFNNIKELNDIAGLRVICQYINDIQYIAQLLVLQDDVIQIKHNNYIQYPKENGYRSLHLIVSVPVYQREGMMQVPVEIQIRTIAMDCWASLEHELAYKTNFVANNDIKQRLKWCADMMAKTDEEMQKVYLELNQPWSNKKCFT
;
A
#
# COMPACT_ATOMS: atom_id res chain seq x y z
N MET A 1 -6.24 -23.22 33.60
CA MET A 1 -5.43 -22.81 32.42
C MET A 1 -3.97 -22.88 32.81
N ASN A 2 -3.10 -23.51 32.00
CA ASN A 2 -1.64 -23.51 32.21
C ASN A 2 -1.11 -22.05 32.17
N GLN A 3 -0.11 -21.75 33.01
CA GLN A 3 0.58 -20.45 33.09
C GLN A 3 1.10 -19.96 31.73
N GLU A 4 1.56 -20.85 30.86
CA GLU A 4 1.99 -20.52 29.50
C GLU A 4 0.84 -19.95 28.65
N MET A 5 -0.36 -20.53 28.75
CA MET A 5 -1.53 -20.03 28.03
C MET A 5 -1.99 -18.67 28.57
N ILE A 6 -1.86 -18.43 29.87
CA ILE A 6 -2.18 -17.13 30.50
C ILE A 6 -1.22 -16.06 29.97
N ASN A 7 0.08 -16.35 29.92
CA ASN A 7 1.10 -15.43 29.44
C ASN A 7 0.90 -15.11 27.94
N ALA A 8 0.69 -16.13 27.10
CA ALA A 8 0.44 -15.96 25.67
C ALA A 8 -0.80 -15.09 25.41
N PHE A 9 -1.88 -15.29 26.19
CA PHE A 9 -3.10 -14.49 26.07
C PHE A 9 -2.88 -13.02 26.50
N GLN A 10 -2.09 -12.78 27.54
CA GLN A 10 -1.73 -11.44 27.98
C GLN A 10 -0.89 -10.70 26.94
N GLU A 11 0.10 -11.37 26.34
CA GLU A 11 0.91 -10.82 25.26
C GLU A 11 0.08 -10.50 24.02
N GLN A 12 -0.83 -11.39 23.62
CA GLN A 12 -1.76 -11.15 22.51
C GLN A 12 -2.64 -9.92 22.78
N ARG A 13 -3.19 -9.81 23.99
CA ARG A 13 -4.03 -8.66 24.38
C ARG A 13 -3.23 -7.36 24.40
N HIS A 14 -1.97 -7.41 24.84
CA HIS A 14 -1.08 -6.26 24.82
C HIS A 14 -0.77 -5.82 23.38
N PHE A 15 -0.45 -6.77 22.50
CA PHE A 15 -0.22 -6.51 21.09
C PHE A 15 -1.44 -5.88 20.41
N GLU A 16 -2.65 -6.43 20.62
CA GLU A 16 -3.88 -5.86 20.06
C GLU A 16 -4.13 -4.43 20.50
N LYS A 17 -3.80 -4.09 21.77
CA LYS A 17 -3.88 -2.71 22.26
C LYS A 17 -2.89 -1.80 21.52
N LEU A 18 -1.64 -2.23 21.33
CA LEU A 18 -0.63 -1.47 20.61
C LEU A 18 -1.01 -1.24 19.13
N MET A 19 -1.76 -2.17 18.53
CA MET A 19 -2.20 -2.08 17.14
C MET A 19 -3.43 -1.19 16.92
N GLN A 20 -4.19 -0.85 17.97
CA GLN A 20 -5.38 0.00 17.85
C GLN A 20 -5.14 1.32 17.08
N PRO A 21 -4.10 2.13 17.38
CA PRO A 21 -3.84 3.34 16.61
C PRO A 21 -3.57 3.08 15.13
N TYR A 22 -2.87 1.99 14.80
CA TYR A 22 -2.58 1.62 13.42
C TYR A 22 -3.84 1.17 12.67
N ARG A 23 -4.76 0.45 13.33
CA ARG A 23 -6.07 0.10 12.77
C ARG A 23 -6.91 1.35 12.51
N ALA A 24 -6.93 2.29 13.46
CA ALA A 24 -7.62 3.56 13.28
C ALA A 24 -7.03 4.39 12.13
N ALA A 25 -5.71 4.46 12.02
CA ALA A 25 -5.02 5.14 10.91
C ALA A 25 -5.36 4.52 9.55
N ILE A 26 -5.43 3.19 9.45
CA ILE A 26 -5.91 2.48 8.25
C ILE A 26 -7.32 2.95 7.89
N MET A 27 -8.24 3.01 8.85
CA MET A 27 -9.61 3.44 8.61
C MET A 27 -9.67 4.88 8.09
N ILE A 28 -8.93 5.80 8.74
CA ILE A 28 -8.87 7.21 8.34
C ILE A 28 -8.37 7.35 6.90
N VAL A 29 -7.23 6.74 6.57
CA VAL A 29 -6.64 6.83 5.23
C VAL A 29 -7.54 6.13 4.20
N LYS A 30 -8.13 4.98 4.53
CA LYS A 30 -9.07 4.29 3.65
C LYS A 30 -10.29 5.15 3.34
N THR A 31 -10.91 5.76 4.35
CA THR A 31 -12.06 6.65 4.15
C THR A 31 -11.70 7.86 3.30
N LYS A 32 -10.52 8.47 3.51
CA LYS A 32 -10.04 9.58 2.66
C LYS A 32 -9.90 9.15 1.19
N LEU A 33 -9.36 7.95 0.93
CA LEU A 33 -9.25 7.39 -0.42
C LEU A 33 -10.62 7.09 -1.04
N GLU A 34 -11.56 6.54 -0.27
CA GLU A 34 -12.93 6.29 -0.72
C GLU A 34 -13.68 7.59 -1.05
N ILE A 35 -13.48 8.65 -0.27
CA ILE A 35 -14.02 9.99 -0.56
C ILE A 35 -13.44 10.53 -1.86
N ILE A 36 -12.11 10.46 -2.05
CA ILE A 36 -11.45 10.87 -3.31
C ILE A 36 -12.06 10.12 -4.49
N ASP A 37 -12.23 8.79 -4.41
CA ASP A 37 -12.80 7.99 -5.49
C ASP A 37 -14.26 8.40 -5.80
N GLN A 38 -15.07 8.63 -4.76
CA GLN A 38 -16.46 9.08 -4.92
C GLN A 38 -16.55 10.47 -5.56
N GLU A 39 -15.69 11.41 -5.15
CA GLU A 39 -15.65 12.74 -5.74
C GLU A 39 -15.29 12.68 -7.23
N LEU A 40 -14.29 11.87 -7.60
CA LEU A 40 -13.89 11.70 -8.99
C LEU A 40 -14.97 11.00 -9.81
N LYS A 41 -15.65 10.02 -9.23
CA LYS A 41 -16.80 9.38 -9.87
C LYS A 41 -17.91 10.39 -10.17
N PHE A 42 -18.14 11.35 -9.28
CA PHE A 42 -19.18 12.36 -9.46
C PHE A 42 -18.76 13.48 -10.42
N LYS A 43 -17.53 14.01 -10.29
CA LYS A 43 -17.06 15.16 -11.08
C LYS A 43 -16.57 14.79 -12.48
N CYS A 44 -15.98 13.60 -12.62
CA CYS A 44 -15.28 13.15 -13.82
C CYS A 44 -15.90 11.89 -14.45
N GLU A 45 -17.01 11.37 -13.90
CA GLU A 45 -17.64 10.11 -14.34
C GLU A 45 -16.67 8.92 -14.35
N HIS A 46 -15.62 8.99 -13.52
CA HIS A 46 -14.53 8.01 -13.46
C HIS A 46 -14.21 7.64 -12.02
N SER A 47 -14.25 6.35 -11.70
CA SER A 47 -13.90 5.80 -10.37
C SER A 47 -12.52 5.15 -10.48
N PRO A 48 -11.44 5.87 -10.18
CA PRO A 48 -10.09 5.37 -10.39
C PRO A 48 -9.73 4.14 -9.54
N ILE A 49 -10.35 3.96 -8.37
CA ILE A 49 -10.06 2.85 -7.45
C ILE A 49 -10.93 1.63 -7.78
N HIS A 50 -10.29 0.54 -8.19
CA HIS A 50 -10.95 -0.76 -8.34
C HIS A 50 -11.16 -1.46 -6.99
N ASN A 51 -10.17 -1.43 -6.10
CA ASN A 51 -10.26 -2.08 -4.78
C ASN A 51 -9.24 -1.50 -3.77
N ILE A 52 -9.59 -1.52 -2.49
CA ILE A 52 -8.67 -1.19 -1.37
C ILE A 52 -8.58 -2.38 -0.42
N GLN A 53 -7.38 -2.92 -0.25
CA GLN A 53 -7.07 -3.94 0.74
C GLN A 53 -6.29 -3.32 1.90
N SER A 54 -6.54 -3.79 3.11
CA SER A 54 -5.83 -3.34 4.31
C SER A 54 -5.18 -4.50 5.04
N ARG A 55 -4.08 -4.23 5.73
CA ARG A 55 -3.39 -5.20 6.58
C ARG A 55 -2.69 -4.52 7.76
N ILE A 56 -2.59 -5.25 8.86
CA ILE A 56 -1.65 -4.96 9.94
C ILE A 56 -0.52 -5.99 9.85
N LYS A 57 0.72 -5.52 10.00
CA LYS A 57 1.90 -6.40 10.00
C LYS A 57 1.82 -7.38 11.18
N SER A 58 2.13 -8.66 10.94
CA SER A 58 2.11 -9.67 11.99
C SER A 58 3.17 -9.39 13.07
N PRO A 59 2.96 -9.83 14.32
CA PRO A 59 3.95 -9.69 15.39
C PRO A 59 5.34 -10.19 14.99
N GLN A 60 5.41 -11.38 14.38
CA GLN A 60 6.67 -11.96 13.93
C GLN A 60 7.38 -11.06 12.91
N SER A 61 6.66 -10.60 11.88
CA SER A 61 7.22 -9.72 10.86
C SER A 61 7.63 -8.34 11.38
N ILE A 62 7.05 -7.87 12.49
CA ILE A 62 7.48 -6.66 13.20
C ILE A 62 8.83 -6.93 13.88
N LEU A 63 8.95 -8.00 14.65
CA LEU A 63 10.18 -8.35 15.37
C LEU A 63 11.35 -8.61 14.40
N ASP A 64 11.11 -9.34 13.32
CA ASP A 64 12.11 -9.60 12.27
C ASP A 64 12.55 -8.30 11.57
N LYS A 65 11.67 -7.30 11.49
CA LYS A 65 12.01 -6.00 10.89
C LYS A 65 12.80 -5.12 11.85
N LEU A 66 12.50 -5.15 13.15
CA LEU A 66 13.30 -4.46 14.16
C LEU A 66 14.73 -5.00 14.19
N GLU A 67 14.89 -6.31 14.18
CA GLU A 67 16.21 -6.96 14.15
C GLU A 67 17.03 -6.59 12.92
N ARG A 68 16.41 -6.63 11.72
CA ARG A 68 17.08 -6.21 10.48
C ARG A 68 17.51 -4.75 10.49
N LYS A 69 16.89 -3.91 11.32
CA LYS A 69 17.28 -2.51 11.55
C LYS A 69 18.29 -2.34 12.70
N GLY A 70 18.71 -3.41 13.36
CA GLY A 70 19.58 -3.36 14.54
C GLY A 70 18.88 -2.82 15.79
N ILE A 71 17.55 -2.82 15.83
CA ILE A 71 16.74 -2.33 16.95
C ILE A 71 16.36 -3.52 17.84
N SER A 72 16.37 -3.33 19.16
CA SER A 72 15.98 -4.37 20.11
C SER A 72 14.56 -4.89 19.81
N LYS A 73 14.39 -6.21 19.82
CA LYS A 73 13.12 -6.94 19.59
C LYS A 73 12.12 -6.75 20.73
N ASN A 74 11.65 -5.53 20.90
CA ASN A 74 10.67 -5.17 21.91
C ASN A 74 9.52 -4.39 21.25
N PHE A 75 8.28 -4.73 21.60
CA PHE A 75 7.09 -4.06 21.12
C PHE A 75 7.02 -2.55 21.46
N ASN A 76 7.76 -2.09 22.47
CA ASN A 76 7.91 -0.66 22.75
C ASN A 76 8.59 0.10 21.59
N ASN A 77 9.40 -0.59 20.78
CA ASN A 77 10.12 0.00 19.65
C ASN A 77 9.31 -0.03 18.34
N ILE A 78 8.04 -0.47 18.38
CA ILE A 78 7.15 -0.51 17.20
C ILE A 78 7.05 0.87 16.53
N LYS A 79 7.10 1.96 17.29
CA LYS A 79 7.00 3.34 16.77
C LYS A 79 8.13 3.70 15.79
N GLU A 80 9.22 2.94 15.75
CA GLU A 80 10.35 3.10 14.81
C GLU A 80 10.08 2.49 13.42
N LEU A 81 8.91 1.88 13.22
CA LEU A 81 8.50 1.26 11.96
C LEU A 81 7.36 2.06 11.31
N ASN A 82 7.52 2.37 10.02
CA ASN A 82 6.54 3.14 9.26
C ASN A 82 5.54 2.28 8.47
N ASP A 83 5.70 0.95 8.46
CA ASP A 83 4.93 0.00 7.62
C ASP A 83 4.17 -1.04 8.47
N ILE A 84 3.72 -0.65 9.65
CA ILE A 84 2.87 -1.50 10.50
C ILE A 84 1.44 -1.50 9.95
N ALA A 85 0.91 -0.31 9.69
CA ALA A 85 -0.32 -0.11 8.94
C ALA A 85 -0.02 -0.12 7.44
N GLY A 86 -0.70 -1.00 6.71
CA GLY A 86 -0.54 -1.13 5.26
C GLY A 86 -1.87 -1.05 4.53
N LEU A 87 -1.93 -0.22 3.49
CA LEU A 87 -3.00 -0.18 2.51
C LEU A 87 -2.46 -0.55 1.14
N ARG A 88 -3.24 -1.33 0.38
CA ARG A 88 -3.01 -1.57 -1.04
C ARG A 88 -4.19 -1.01 -1.82
N VAL A 89 -3.92 -0.03 -2.66
CA VAL A 89 -4.92 0.63 -3.51
C VAL A 89 -4.70 0.15 -4.93
N ILE A 90 -5.68 -0.58 -5.46
CA ILE A 90 -5.66 -1.12 -6.81
C ILE A 90 -6.49 -0.19 -7.68
N CYS A 91 -5.86 0.46 -8.63
CA CYS A 91 -6.46 1.42 -9.56
C CYS A 91 -6.76 0.73 -10.90
N GLN A 92 -7.68 1.34 -11.66
CA GLN A 92 -8.01 0.86 -13.00
C GLN A 92 -6.87 1.12 -13.98
N TYR A 93 -6.31 2.33 -13.98
CA TYR A 93 -5.29 2.74 -14.93
C TYR A 93 -4.03 3.31 -14.28
N ILE A 94 -2.97 3.49 -15.08
CA ILE A 94 -1.67 3.97 -14.61
C ILE A 94 -1.75 5.44 -14.16
N ASN A 95 -2.46 6.29 -14.90
CA ASN A 95 -2.60 7.72 -14.59
C ASN A 95 -3.35 7.97 -13.28
N ASP A 96 -4.29 7.09 -12.93
CA ASP A 96 -5.05 7.14 -11.69
C ASP A 96 -4.14 7.07 -10.45
N ILE A 97 -3.03 6.34 -10.54
CA ILE A 97 -2.11 6.10 -9.42
C ILE A 97 -1.52 7.42 -8.91
N GLN A 98 -0.98 8.23 -9.83
CA GLN A 98 -0.37 9.51 -9.47
C GLN A 98 -1.43 10.49 -8.99
N TYR A 99 -2.61 10.47 -9.63
CA TYR A 99 -3.67 11.41 -9.31
C TYR A 99 -4.24 11.18 -7.91
N ILE A 100 -4.57 9.93 -7.54
CA ILE A 100 -5.03 9.60 -6.19
C ILE A 100 -3.96 9.92 -5.15
N ALA A 101 -2.69 9.60 -5.43
CA ALA A 101 -1.59 9.89 -4.52
C ALA A 101 -1.47 11.39 -4.22
N GLN A 102 -1.53 12.22 -5.26
CA GLN A 102 -1.48 13.67 -5.15
C GLN A 102 -2.66 14.24 -4.37
N LEU A 103 -3.89 13.83 -4.70
CA LEU A 103 -5.09 14.29 -3.99
C LEU A 103 -5.06 13.91 -2.50
N LEU A 104 -4.51 12.76 -2.15
CA LEU A 104 -4.37 12.35 -0.76
C LEU A 104 -3.38 13.24 0.00
N VAL A 105 -2.19 13.51 -0.57
CA VAL A 105 -1.15 14.30 0.10
C VAL A 105 -1.44 15.81 0.15
N LEU A 106 -2.39 16.28 -0.66
CA LEU A 106 -2.88 17.67 -0.62
C LEU A 106 -3.82 17.96 0.55
N GLN A 107 -4.32 16.93 1.26
CA GLN A 107 -5.18 17.13 2.42
C GLN A 107 -4.37 17.68 3.60
N ASP A 108 -4.89 18.72 4.27
CA ASP A 108 -4.18 19.48 5.30
C ASP A 108 -3.68 18.64 6.49
N ASP A 109 -4.36 17.54 6.80
CA ASP A 109 -4.06 16.64 7.92
C ASP A 109 -3.23 15.41 7.51
N VAL A 110 -2.74 15.36 6.26
CA VAL A 110 -1.92 14.26 5.73
C VAL A 110 -0.47 14.73 5.56
N ILE A 111 0.46 14.10 6.28
CA ILE A 111 1.88 14.43 6.20
C ILE A 111 2.59 13.38 5.34
N GLN A 112 3.14 13.76 4.20
CA GLN A 112 3.97 12.85 3.39
C GLN A 112 5.34 12.60 4.06
N ILE A 113 5.62 11.35 4.42
CA ILE A 113 6.90 10.91 5.00
C ILE A 113 7.84 10.39 3.91
N LYS A 114 7.33 9.61 2.95
CA LYS A 114 8.16 8.97 1.92
C LYS A 114 7.39 8.76 0.63
N HIS A 115 8.07 8.89 -0.50
CA HIS A 115 7.52 8.62 -1.83
C HIS A 115 8.55 7.88 -2.70
N ASN A 116 8.24 6.64 -3.08
CA ASN A 116 9.08 5.79 -3.92
C ASN A 116 8.29 5.34 -5.15
N ASN A 117 8.70 5.79 -6.34
CA ASN A 117 8.00 5.47 -7.59
C ASN A 117 8.68 4.29 -8.33
N TYR A 118 8.28 3.05 -8.00
CA TYR A 118 8.76 1.86 -8.72
C TYR A 118 8.03 1.61 -10.05
N ILE A 119 7.11 2.49 -10.45
CA ILE A 119 6.50 2.42 -11.78
C ILE A 119 7.47 3.05 -12.79
N GLN A 120 7.98 4.24 -12.48
CA GLN A 120 8.99 4.92 -13.28
C GLN A 120 10.35 4.24 -13.19
N TYR A 121 10.72 3.73 -12.01
CA TYR A 121 11.98 3.02 -11.78
C TYR A 121 11.73 1.62 -11.23
N PRO A 122 11.32 0.65 -12.08
CA PRO A 122 11.05 -0.73 -11.65
C PRO A 122 12.25 -1.36 -10.97
N LYS A 123 11.99 -2.29 -10.05
CA LYS A 123 13.07 -3.12 -9.49
C LYS A 123 13.60 -4.09 -10.55
N GLU A 124 14.79 -4.64 -10.30
CA GLU A 124 15.44 -5.60 -11.21
C GLU A 124 14.57 -6.81 -11.54
N ASN A 125 13.75 -7.30 -10.60
CA ASN A 125 12.84 -8.42 -10.81
C ASN A 125 11.60 -8.07 -11.67
N GLY A 126 11.43 -6.81 -12.06
CA GLY A 126 10.25 -6.33 -12.81
C GLY A 126 9.13 -5.77 -11.94
N TYR A 127 9.30 -5.73 -10.61
CA TYR A 127 8.29 -5.20 -9.70
C TYR A 127 8.00 -3.71 -9.93
N ARG A 128 6.70 -3.39 -10.03
CA ARG A 128 6.17 -2.02 -10.20
C ARG A 128 5.06 -1.72 -9.19
N SER A 129 5.13 -0.55 -8.57
CA SER A 129 4.13 0.01 -7.63
C SER A 129 4.57 1.41 -7.23
N LEU A 130 3.63 2.30 -6.89
CA LEU A 130 3.93 3.52 -6.15
C LEU A 130 3.85 3.22 -4.66
N HIS A 131 4.93 3.47 -3.90
CA HIS A 131 4.94 3.34 -2.45
C HIS A 131 4.96 4.73 -1.82
N LEU A 132 3.90 5.05 -1.09
CA LEU A 132 3.73 6.29 -0.36
C LEU A 132 3.65 5.95 1.13
N ILE A 133 4.38 6.67 1.97
CA ILE A 133 4.20 6.62 3.42
C ILE A 133 3.68 7.98 3.85
N VAL A 134 2.50 7.99 4.46
CA VAL A 134 1.89 9.19 5.04
C VAL A 134 1.72 9.04 6.55
N SER A 135 1.68 10.15 7.28
CA SER A 135 1.23 10.22 8.66
C SER A 135 -0.12 10.88 8.74
N VAL A 136 -1.02 10.33 9.55
CA VAL A 136 -2.34 10.91 9.85
C VAL A 136 -2.57 11.00 11.36
N PRO A 137 -3.30 12.02 11.83
CA PRO A 137 -3.61 12.16 13.24
C PRO A 137 -4.66 11.13 13.66
N VAL A 138 -4.35 10.37 14.72
CA VAL A 138 -5.27 9.46 15.40
C VAL A 138 -5.53 10.01 16.79
N TYR A 139 -6.80 10.24 17.10
CA TYR A 139 -7.24 10.72 18.41
C TYR A 139 -7.63 9.54 19.30
N GLN A 140 -7.00 9.46 20.47
CA GLN A 140 -7.29 8.49 21.53
C GLN A 140 -7.61 9.21 22.84
N ARG A 141 -7.97 8.46 23.87
CA ARG A 141 -8.25 9.01 25.21
C ARG A 141 -7.05 9.78 25.77
N GLU A 142 -5.85 9.29 25.48
CA GLU A 142 -4.58 9.84 25.97
C GLU A 142 -4.09 11.05 25.16
N GLY A 143 -4.74 11.35 24.02
CA GLY A 143 -4.42 12.48 23.16
C GLY A 143 -4.31 12.12 21.68
N MET A 144 -3.80 13.06 20.90
CA MET A 144 -3.53 12.89 19.47
C MET A 144 -2.15 12.29 19.26
N MET A 145 -2.05 11.33 18.34
CA MET A 145 -0.77 10.79 17.86
C MET A 145 -0.74 10.76 16.34
N GLN A 146 0.40 11.09 15.76
CA GLN A 146 0.64 10.92 14.33
C GLN A 146 1.03 9.47 14.04
N VAL A 147 0.29 8.81 13.16
CA VAL A 147 0.48 7.39 12.87
C VAL A 147 0.84 7.19 11.40
N PRO A 148 2.00 6.56 11.09
CA PRO A 148 2.39 6.29 9.73
C PRO A 148 1.58 5.14 9.12
N VAL A 149 1.21 5.28 7.85
CA VAL A 149 0.55 4.29 7.01
C VAL A 149 1.33 4.15 5.70
N GLU A 150 1.77 2.93 5.39
CA GLU A 150 2.33 2.60 4.08
C GLU A 150 1.19 2.29 3.11
N ILE A 151 1.15 3.03 2.00
CA ILE A 151 0.18 2.88 0.92
C ILE A 151 0.91 2.40 -0.32
N GLN A 152 0.53 1.25 -0.83
CA GLN A 152 1.02 0.69 -2.08
C GLN A 152 -0.06 0.85 -3.14
N ILE A 153 0.17 1.76 -4.08
CA ILE A 153 -0.77 2.08 -5.15
C ILE A 153 -0.29 1.38 -6.44
N ARG A 154 -1.20 0.66 -7.10
CA ARG A 154 -0.90 -0.26 -8.21
C ARG A 154 -2.06 -0.28 -9.20
N THR A 155 -1.82 -0.71 -10.42
CA THR A 155 -2.89 -1.16 -11.33
C THR A 155 -3.28 -2.60 -11.02
N ILE A 156 -4.37 -3.06 -11.64
CA ILE A 156 -4.78 -4.48 -11.62
C ILE A 156 -3.66 -5.38 -12.14
N ALA A 157 -2.98 -5.00 -13.23
CA ALA A 157 -1.89 -5.78 -13.82
C ALA A 157 -0.69 -5.89 -12.85
N MET A 158 -0.29 -4.77 -12.24
CA MET A 158 0.79 -4.75 -11.25
C MET A 158 0.46 -5.60 -10.03
N ASP A 159 -0.79 -5.56 -9.54
CA ASP A 159 -1.21 -6.35 -8.39
C ASP A 159 -1.24 -7.85 -8.67
N CYS A 160 -1.74 -8.23 -9.85
CA CYS A 160 -1.76 -9.62 -10.32
C CYS A 160 -0.34 -10.19 -10.37
N TRP A 161 0.58 -9.51 -11.06
CA TRP A 161 1.97 -9.98 -11.18
C TRP A 161 2.65 -10.08 -9.81
N ALA A 162 2.55 -9.04 -8.98
CA ALA A 162 3.24 -9.00 -7.69
C ALA A 162 2.69 -10.02 -6.69
N SER A 163 1.40 -10.35 -6.77
CA SER A 163 0.80 -11.38 -5.92
C SER A 163 1.28 -12.77 -6.31
N LEU A 164 1.34 -13.07 -7.62
CA LEU A 164 1.87 -14.34 -8.13
C LEU A 164 3.37 -14.50 -7.87
N GLU A 165 4.17 -13.45 -8.12
CA GLU A 165 5.61 -13.49 -7.85
C GLU A 165 5.90 -13.74 -6.36
N HIS A 166 5.18 -13.05 -5.47
CA HIS A 166 5.33 -13.24 -4.03
C HIS A 166 4.93 -14.66 -3.59
N GLU A 167 3.84 -15.21 -4.12
CA GLU A 167 3.41 -16.58 -3.80
C GLU A 167 4.45 -17.61 -4.25
N LEU A 168 4.98 -17.47 -5.46
CA LEU A 168 6.01 -18.35 -6.01
C LEU A 168 7.31 -18.23 -5.21
N ALA A 169 7.77 -17.01 -4.92
CA ALA A 169 8.97 -16.76 -4.13
C ALA A 169 8.89 -17.29 -2.69
N TYR A 170 7.68 -17.31 -2.10
CA TYR A 170 7.49 -17.78 -0.73
C TYR A 170 7.39 -19.32 -0.65
N LYS A 171 6.65 -19.96 -1.57
CA LYS A 171 6.44 -21.42 -1.55
C LYS A 171 7.66 -22.20 -2.00
N THR A 172 8.54 -21.56 -2.76
CA THR A 172 9.69 -22.21 -3.33
C THR A 172 10.92 -21.39 -2.97
N ASN A 173 11.91 -21.99 -2.30
CA ASN A 173 13.25 -21.39 -2.12
C ASN A 173 14.00 -21.26 -3.48
N PHE A 174 13.29 -20.89 -4.55
CA PHE A 174 13.70 -20.84 -5.95
C PHE A 174 14.62 -19.67 -6.27
N VAL A 175 15.15 -19.01 -5.23
CA VAL A 175 16.08 -17.88 -5.28
C VAL A 175 17.32 -18.19 -6.13
N ALA A 176 17.60 -19.46 -6.44
CA ALA A 176 18.74 -19.90 -7.24
C ALA A 176 18.50 -20.09 -8.76
N ASN A 177 17.26 -20.10 -9.28
CA ASN A 177 17.06 -20.33 -10.72
C ASN A 177 16.88 -19.01 -11.50
N ASN A 178 17.95 -18.59 -12.17
CA ASN A 178 17.99 -17.37 -12.96
C ASN A 178 16.98 -17.37 -14.12
N ASP A 179 16.71 -18.53 -14.74
CA ASP A 179 15.79 -18.61 -15.88
C ASP A 179 14.36 -18.29 -15.45
N ILE A 180 13.94 -18.76 -14.27
CA ILE A 180 12.61 -18.43 -13.73
C ILE A 180 12.51 -16.94 -13.39
N LYS A 181 13.55 -16.35 -12.79
CA LYS A 181 13.57 -14.90 -12.52
C LYS A 181 13.45 -14.09 -13.81
N GLN A 182 14.17 -14.47 -14.85
CA GLN A 182 14.10 -13.81 -16.16
C GLN A 182 12.70 -13.95 -16.78
N ARG A 183 12.08 -15.14 -16.68
CA ARG A 183 10.70 -15.35 -17.17
C ARG A 183 9.68 -14.54 -16.39
N LEU A 184 9.79 -14.46 -15.06
CA LEU A 184 8.92 -13.62 -14.24
C LEU A 184 9.07 -12.14 -14.59
N LYS A 185 10.31 -11.66 -14.74
CA LYS A 185 10.58 -10.29 -15.21
C LYS A 185 9.99 -10.04 -16.59
N TRP A 186 10.16 -10.97 -17.52
CA TRP A 186 9.58 -10.88 -18.87
C TRP A 186 8.05 -10.78 -18.81
N CYS A 187 7.39 -11.59 -17.98
CA CYS A 187 5.95 -11.47 -17.74
C CYS A 187 5.57 -10.09 -17.19
N ALA A 188 6.33 -9.55 -16.23
CA ALA A 188 6.10 -8.21 -15.68
C ALA A 188 6.18 -7.13 -16.77
N ASP A 189 7.21 -7.21 -17.61
CA ASP A 189 7.44 -6.26 -18.69
C ASP A 189 6.33 -6.36 -19.76
N MET A 190 5.80 -7.57 -20.01
CA MET A 190 4.68 -7.74 -20.95
C MET A 190 3.36 -7.23 -20.39
N MET A 191 3.06 -7.56 -19.13
CA MET A 191 1.87 -7.05 -18.46
C MET A 191 1.86 -5.52 -18.40
N ALA A 192 3.02 -4.90 -18.18
CA ALA A 192 3.10 -3.46 -18.14
C ALA A 192 2.88 -2.81 -19.52
N LYS A 193 3.36 -3.40 -20.61
CA LYS A 193 3.01 -2.90 -21.97
C LYS A 193 1.52 -3.02 -22.22
N THR A 194 0.89 -4.13 -21.84
CA THR A 194 -0.57 -4.28 -21.93
C THR A 194 -1.29 -3.21 -21.12
N ASP A 195 -0.82 -2.92 -19.91
CA ASP A 195 -1.38 -1.89 -19.03
C ASP A 195 -1.27 -0.48 -19.66
N GLU A 196 -0.13 -0.17 -20.28
CA GLU A 196 0.09 1.07 -21.03
C GLU A 196 -0.83 1.18 -22.27
N GLU A 197 -1.02 0.10 -23.03
CA GLU A 197 -1.94 0.10 -24.17
C GLU A 197 -3.40 0.26 -23.71
N MET A 198 -3.81 -0.40 -22.62
CA MET A 198 -5.14 -0.23 -22.04
C MET A 198 -5.38 1.21 -21.56
N GLN A 199 -4.36 1.86 -20.99
CA GLN A 199 -4.41 3.28 -20.64
C GLN A 199 -4.64 4.16 -21.88
N LYS A 200 -3.96 3.89 -23.01
CA LYS A 200 -4.15 4.64 -24.26
C LYS A 200 -5.55 4.49 -24.81
N VAL A 201 -6.05 3.24 -24.91
CA VAL A 201 -7.42 2.95 -25.36
C VAL A 201 -8.44 3.69 -24.48
N TYR A 202 -8.26 3.69 -23.16
CA TYR A 202 -9.14 4.44 -22.25
C TYR A 202 -9.12 5.95 -22.54
N LEU A 203 -7.95 6.54 -22.77
CA LEU A 203 -7.82 7.97 -23.06
C LEU A 203 -8.45 8.33 -24.41
N GLU A 204 -8.29 7.48 -25.42
CA GLU A 204 -8.90 7.65 -26.75
C GLU A 204 -10.43 7.60 -26.69
N LEU A 205 -10.99 6.63 -25.97
CA LEU A 205 -12.43 6.43 -25.86
C LEU A 205 -13.12 7.51 -25.01
N ASN A 206 -12.46 7.97 -23.95
CA ASN A 206 -13.12 8.85 -23.01
C ASN A 206 -12.84 10.34 -23.23
N GLN A 207 -11.85 10.73 -24.04
CA GLN A 207 -11.42 12.14 -24.26
C GLN A 207 -11.58 13.09 -23.03
N PRO A 208 -11.43 12.69 -21.75
CA PRO A 208 -12.08 13.38 -20.64
C PRO A 208 -11.13 14.29 -19.87
N TRP A 209 -9.84 14.28 -20.19
CA TRP A 209 -8.86 15.24 -19.66
C TRP A 209 -8.94 16.62 -20.36
N SER A 210 -9.76 16.74 -21.41
CA SER A 210 -9.99 17.99 -22.15
C SER A 210 -11.20 18.79 -21.66
N ASN A 211 -12.13 18.15 -20.93
CA ASN A 211 -13.25 18.85 -20.32
C ASN A 211 -12.78 19.54 -19.04
N LYS A 212 -12.83 20.88 -19.04
CA LYS A 212 -12.41 21.76 -17.92
C LYS A 212 -12.99 21.38 -16.55
N LYS A 213 -14.03 20.54 -16.47
CA LYS A 213 -14.71 20.12 -15.23
C LYS A 213 -13.86 19.31 -14.24
N CYS A 214 -12.80 18.62 -14.69
CA CYS A 214 -11.96 17.82 -13.78
C CYS A 214 -10.85 18.64 -13.09
N PHE A 215 -10.50 19.83 -13.61
CA PHE A 215 -9.37 20.66 -13.14
C PHE A 215 -9.77 22.07 -12.69
N THR A 216 -11.07 22.39 -12.66
CA THR A 216 -11.64 23.63 -12.08
C THR A 216 -12.48 23.27 -10.87
#